data_AF-A0A0Q6UGG6-F1
#
_entry.id   AF-A0A0Q6UGG6-F1
#
_cell.length_a   1.000
_cell.length_b   1.000
_cell.length_c   1.000
_cell.angle_alpha   90.00
_cell.angle_beta   90.00
_cell.angle_gamma   90.00
#
_symmetry.space_group_name_H-M   'P 1'
#
loop_
_entity.id
_entity.type
_entity.pdbx_description
1 polymer ?
#
loop_
_entity_poly.entity_id
_entity_poly.type
_entity_poly.pdbx_seq_one_letter_code
_entity_poly.pdbx_strand_id
1 'polypeptide(L)' 'MVAAARALTPETLGAWLVPLEEPLLRAELLGRPDLSSLEVLRMPAGSNPSFVTPAQLAVLASMNEELARPV' A
#
# COMPACT_ATOMS: atom_id res chain seq x y z
N MET A 1 6.48 25.06 -1.85
CA MET A 1 6.58 24.28 -0.61
C MET A 1 5.89 22.95 -0.85
N VAL A 2 6.64 21.85 -0.98
CA VAL A 2 6.05 20.51 -0.94
C VAL A 2 5.75 20.25 0.52
N ALA A 3 4.48 20.05 0.87
CA ALA A 3 4.13 19.62 2.22
C ALA A 3 4.94 18.37 2.53
N ALA A 4 5.73 18.39 3.61
CA ALA A 4 6.42 17.19 4.06
C ALA A 4 5.37 16.08 4.13
N ALA A 5 5.55 15.02 3.35
CA ALA A 5 4.70 13.84 3.45
C ALA A 5 4.58 13.51 4.93
N ARG A 6 3.35 13.43 5.47
CA ARG A 6 3.16 13.03 6.86
C ARG A 6 3.88 11.69 7.01
N ALA A 7 5.02 11.67 7.67
CA ALA A 7 5.76 10.46 7.87
C ALA A 7 4.85 9.53 8.67
N LEU A 8 4.58 8.34 8.14
CA LEU A 8 3.92 7.30 8.92
C LEU A 8 4.87 6.92 10.05
N THR A 9 4.54 7.34 11.26
CA THR A 9 5.13 6.82 12.50
C THR A 9 4.13 5.91 13.20
N PRO A 10 4.57 4.98 14.06
CA PRO A 10 3.67 4.16 14.87
C PRO A 10 2.64 4.99 15.63
N GLU A 11 3.03 6.16 16.14
CA GLU A 11 2.17 7.07 16.90
C GLU A 11 1.10 7.71 16.01
N THR A 12 1.41 8.05 14.77
CA THR A 12 0.43 8.59 13.81
C THR A 12 -0.52 7.54 13.25
N LEU A 13 -0.08 6.29 13.21
CA LEU A 13 -0.85 5.17 12.64
C LEU A 13 -1.68 4.43 13.72
N GLY A 14 -1.28 4.51 14.99
CA GLY A 14 -1.84 3.70 16.07
C GLY A 14 -1.46 2.22 15.98
N ALA A 15 -0.48 1.87 15.14
CA ALA A 15 -0.02 0.50 14.91
C ALA A 15 1.45 0.49 14.49
N TRP A 16 2.15 -0.60 14.79
CA TRP A 16 3.50 -0.86 14.30
C TRP A 16 3.43 -1.47 12.91
N LEU A 17 4.23 -0.95 11.98
CA LEU A 17 4.39 -1.52 10.64
C LEU A 17 5.62 -2.41 10.60
N VAL A 18 5.47 -3.60 10.04
CA VAL A 18 6.57 -4.50 9.70
C VAL A 18 6.72 -4.57 8.18
N PRO A 19 7.95 -4.62 7.64
CA PRO A 19 8.12 -4.88 6.22
C PRO A 19 7.65 -6.29 5.88
N LEU A 20 7.11 -6.46 4.67
CA LEU A 20 6.90 -7.78 4.08
C LEU A 20 8.27 -8.44 3.81
N GLU A 21 8.35 -9.76 3.98
CA GLU A 21 9.58 -10.50 3.63
C GLU A 21 9.88 -10.34 2.13
N GLU A 22 8.86 -10.47 1.28
CA GLU A 22 8.94 -10.25 -0.16
C GLU A 22 8.12 -9.01 -0.57
N PRO A 23 8.77 -7.86 -0.87
CA PRO A 23 8.06 -6.63 -1.15
C PRO A 23 7.33 -6.69 -2.50
N LEU A 24 6.07 -6.25 -2.52
CA LEU A 24 5.34 -6.02 -3.77
C LEU A 24 5.94 -4.84 -4.53
N LEU A 25 6.54 -5.12 -5.69
CA LEU A 25 7.20 -4.12 -6.51
C LEU A 25 6.17 -3.28 -7.26
N ARG A 26 6.47 -1.98 -7.42
CA ARG A 26 5.62 -1.06 -8.18
C ARG A 26 5.33 -1.56 -9.61
N ALA A 27 6.31 -2.21 -10.25
CA ALA A 27 6.16 -2.76 -11.60
C ALA A 27 5.13 -3.91 -11.65
N GLU A 28 5.08 -4.75 -10.61
CA GLU A 28 4.12 -5.84 -10.50
C GLU A 28 2.71 -5.30 -10.28
N LEU A 29 2.57 -4.26 -9.45
CA LEU A 29 1.31 -3.58 -9.22
C LEU A 29 0.76 -2.93 -10.50
N LEU A 30 1.62 -2.29 -11.29
CA LEU A 30 1.24 -1.74 -12.60
C LEU A 30 0.77 -2.81 -13.59
N GLY A 31 1.28 -4.04 -13.47
CA GLY A 31 0.88 -5.16 -14.31
C GLY A 31 -0.54 -5.67 -14.05
N ARG A 32 -1.22 -5.18 -13.00
CA ARG A 32 -2.57 -5.60 -12.61
C ARG A 32 -3.60 -4.52 -12.96
N PRO A 33 -4.46 -4.74 -13.98
CA PRO A 33 -5.52 -3.77 -14.32
C PRO A 33 -6.44 -3.43 -13.15
N ASP A 34 -6.74 -4.41 -12.28
CA ASP A 34 -7.59 -4.24 -11.09
C ASP A 34 -7.01 -3.26 -10.05
N LEU A 35 -5.69 -3.04 -10.10
CA LEU A 35 -4.97 -2.15 -9.20
C LEU A 35 -4.69 -0.79 -9.82
N SER A 36 -5.04 -0.57 -11.09
CA SER A 36 -4.73 0.67 -11.82
C SER A 36 -5.26 1.95 -11.16
N SER A 37 -6.33 1.83 -10.36
CA SER A 37 -6.95 2.94 -9.63
C SER A 37 -6.38 3.19 -8.23
N LEU A 38 -5.42 2.38 -7.77
CA LEU A 38 -4.73 2.60 -6.49
C LEU A 38 -4.18 4.03 -6.43
N GLU A 39 -4.50 4.73 -5.35
CA GLU A 39 -4.09 6.13 -5.14
C GLU A 39 -2.57 6.29 -5.25
N VAL A 40 -1.82 5.43 -4.56
CA VAL A 40 -0.34 5.41 -4.59
C VAL A 40 0.24 5.23 -6.00
N LEU A 41 -0.46 4.55 -6.92
CA LEU A 41 0.02 4.38 -8.29
C LEU A 41 -0.27 5.60 -9.16
N ARG A 42 -1.43 6.24 -8.96
CA ARG A 42 -1.87 7.43 -9.72
C ARG A 42 -1.15 8.71 -9.26
N MET A 43 -0.94 8.86 -7.95
CA MET A 43 -0.30 10.04 -7.36
C MET A 43 0.71 9.63 -6.28
N PRO A 44 1.93 9.21 -6.66
CA PRO A 44 2.91 8.70 -5.68
C PRO A 44 3.27 9.69 -4.56
N ALA A 45 3.28 10.99 -4.87
CA ALA A 45 3.58 12.04 -3.91
C ALA A 45 2.35 12.36 -3.05
N GLY A 46 2.44 12.11 -1.74
CA GLY A 46 1.41 12.49 -0.78
C GLY A 46 0.25 11.50 -0.62
N SER A 47 0.18 10.44 -1.43
CA SER A 47 -0.76 9.32 -1.23
C SER A 47 -0.31 8.36 -0.12
N ASN A 48 0.34 8.86 0.93
CA ASN A 48 0.61 8.07 2.12
C ASN A 48 0.06 8.80 3.35
N PRO A 49 -1.01 8.30 4.01
CA PRO A 49 -1.71 7.04 3.73
C PRO A 49 -2.48 7.04 2.38
N SER A 50 -2.64 5.85 1.78
CA SER A 50 -3.48 5.60 0.59
C SER A 50 -4.71 4.80 0.95
N PHE A 51 -5.84 5.08 0.30
CA PHE A 51 -7.02 4.23 0.37
C PHE A 51 -6.90 3.00 -0.53
N VAL A 52 -7.33 1.85 -0.01
CA VAL A 52 -7.42 0.57 -0.72
C VAL A 52 -8.83 0.01 -0.54
N THR A 53 -9.50 -0.32 -1.64
CA THR A 53 -10.83 -0.96 -1.59
C THR A 53 -10.71 -2.44 -1.19
N PRO A 54 -11.79 -3.08 -0.68
CA PRO A 54 -11.78 -4.50 -0.38
C PRO A 54 -11.40 -5.39 -1.58
N ALA A 55 -11.85 -5.04 -2.79
CA ALA A 55 -11.51 -5.77 -4.01
C ALA A 55 -10.01 -5.67 -4.35
N GLN A 56 -9.43 -4.48 -4.21
CA GLN A 56 -7.99 -4.29 -4.39
C GLN A 56 -7.18 -5.01 -3.31
N LEU A 57 -7.64 -5.00 -2.06
CA LEU A 57 -6.99 -5.73 -0.97
C LEU A 57 -6.97 -7.25 -1.25
N ALA A 58 -8.07 -7.82 -1.75
CA ALA A 58 -8.10 -9.23 -2.15
C ALA A 58 -7.09 -9.56 -3.26
N VAL A 59 -6.92 -8.64 -4.23
CA VAL A 59 -5.90 -8.79 -5.28
C VAL A 59 -4.50 -8.69 -4.70
N LEU A 60 -4.22 -7.73 -3.82
CA LEU A 60 -2.92 -7.60 -3.16
C LEU A 60 -2.58 -8.84 -2.31
N ALA A 61 -3.55 -9.36 -1.57
CA ALA A 61 -3.40 -10.61 -0.80
C ALA A 61 -3.16 -11.84 -1.68
N SER A 62 -3.67 -11.86 -2.91
CA SER A 62 -3.35 -12.91 -3.90
C SER A 62 -1.92 -12.80 -4.45
N MET A 63 -1.27 -11.63 -4.32
CA MET A 63 0.10 -11.38 -4.78
C MET A 63 1.14 -11.61 -3.68
N ASN A 64 0.81 -11.37 -2.42
CA ASN A 64 1.62 -11.73 -1.27
C ASN A 64 0.71 -12.25 -0.14
N GLU A 65 0.85 -13.54 0.19
CA GLU A 65 0.06 -14.23 1.21
C GLU A 65 0.26 -13.68 2.63
N GLU A 66 1.37 -13.00 2.91
CA GLU A 66 1.60 -12.30 4.18
C GLU A 66 0.51 -11.26 4.46
N LEU A 67 -0.05 -10.62 3.42
CA LEU A 67 -1.15 -9.66 3.54
C LEU A 67 -2.49 -10.30 3.92
N ALA A 68 -2.63 -11.62 3.79
CA ALA A 68 -3.80 -12.36 4.23
C ALA A 68 -3.68 -12.88 5.68
N ARG A 69 -2.48 -12.79 6.28
CA ARG A 69 -2.24 -13.30 7.64
C ARG A 69 -2.83 -12.34 8.67
N PRO A 70 -3.50 -12.85 9.71
CA PRO A 70 -3.82 -12.04 10.89
C PRO A 70 -2.53 -11.54 11.53
N VAL A 71 -2.49 -10.24 11.86
CA VAL A 71 -1.43 -9.59 12.65
C VAL A 71 -1.75 -9.62 14.14
#